data_AF-A0A959V2I0-F1
#
_entry.id   AF-A0A959V2I0-F1
#
_cell.length_a   1.000
_cell.length_b   1.000
_cell.length_c   1.000
_cell.angle_alpha   90.00
_cell.angle_beta   90.00
_cell.angle_gamma   90.00
#
_symmetry.space_group_name_H-M   'P 1'
#
loop_
_entity.id
_entity.type
_entity.pdbx_description
1 polymer ?
#
loop_
_entity_poly.entity_id
_entity_poly.type
_entity_poly.pdbx_seq_one_letter_code
_entity_poly.pdbx_strand_id
1 'polypeptide(L)'
;MLDRVGVGVTVLDPPVLDAPNAVFPNNWFSTHADGTVVLYPMATPSRRRERDRDLDETLERHGFKVRQLVDLTALELDDRYLEGTGSLVIDRPRNVAFAALSPRTT
;
A
#
# COMPACT_ATOMS: atom_id res chain seq x y z
N MET A 1 6.89 21.23 -2.28
CA MET A 1 5.76 20.36 -1.88
C MET A 1 5.01 20.01 -3.17
N LEU A 2 4.48 18.79 -3.28
CA LEU A 2 3.97 18.23 -4.55
C LEU A 2 2.72 19.00 -5.06
N ASP A 3 1.90 19.46 -4.15
CA ASP A 3 0.76 20.36 -4.39
C ASP A 3 1.15 21.62 -5.20
N ARG A 4 2.31 22.22 -4.90
CA ARG A 4 2.81 23.43 -5.57
C ARG A 4 3.23 23.21 -7.03
N VAL A 5 3.38 21.96 -7.45
CA VAL A 5 3.69 21.60 -8.85
C VAL A 5 2.48 20.97 -9.56
N GLY A 6 1.27 21.13 -9.00
CA GLY A 6 0.02 20.70 -9.62
C GLY A 6 -0.30 19.22 -9.42
N VAL A 7 0.40 18.52 -8.52
CA VAL A 7 0.10 17.13 -8.16
C VAL A 7 -0.97 17.14 -7.07
N GLY A 8 -2.10 16.47 -7.33
CA GLY A 8 -3.14 16.27 -6.32
C GLY A 8 -2.60 15.48 -5.13
N VAL A 9 -2.89 15.95 -3.91
CA VAL A 9 -2.46 15.31 -2.66
C VAL A 9 -3.68 14.92 -1.86
N THR A 10 -3.75 13.64 -1.51
CA THR A 10 -4.74 13.10 -0.55
C THR A 10 -3.99 12.70 0.70
N VAL A 11 -4.41 13.23 1.85
CA VAL A 11 -3.87 12.85 3.15
C VAL A 11 -4.80 11.79 3.74
N LEU A 12 -4.21 10.68 4.15
CA LEU A 12 -4.90 9.58 4.82
C LEU A 12 -4.48 9.58 6.28
N ASP A 13 -5.44 9.72 7.19
CA ASP A 13 -5.18 9.55 8.61
C ASP A 13 -5.08 8.05 8.93
N PRO A 14 -4.11 7.62 9.77
CA PRO A 14 -4.05 6.23 10.18
C PRO A 14 -5.28 5.85 11.02
N PRO A 15 -5.74 4.60 10.94
CA PRO A 15 -6.87 4.13 11.76
C PRO A 15 -6.53 4.05 13.26
N VAL A 16 -5.24 4.14 13.63
CA VAL A 16 -4.77 4.11 15.02
C VAL A 16 -3.84 5.30 15.30
N LEU A 17 -4.00 5.91 16.49
CA LEU A 17 -3.26 7.12 16.88
C LEU A 17 -1.78 6.85 17.21
N ASP A 18 -1.45 5.65 17.66
CA ASP A 18 -0.08 5.22 17.95
C ASP A 18 0.54 4.50 16.72
N ALA A 19 0.64 5.24 15.62
CA ALA A 19 1.12 4.77 14.32
C ALA A 19 2.29 5.62 13.80
N PRO A 20 3.46 5.60 14.45
CA PRO A 20 4.58 6.49 14.09
C PRO A 20 5.11 6.27 12.66
N ASN A 21 4.89 5.09 12.05
CA ASN A 21 5.33 4.81 10.68
C ASN A 21 4.21 4.93 9.63
N ALA A 22 3.00 5.37 10.00
CA ALA A 22 1.90 5.56 9.03
C ALA A 22 2.20 6.65 8.00
N VAL A 23 3.16 7.53 8.27
CA VAL A 23 3.75 8.47 7.30
C VAL A 23 4.36 7.77 6.08
N PHE A 24 4.60 6.45 6.15
CA PHE A 24 5.06 5.60 5.04
C PHE A 24 3.95 4.63 4.56
N PRO A 25 2.88 5.15 3.91
CA PRO A 25 1.76 4.35 3.44
C PRO A 25 2.14 3.34 2.35
N ASN A 26 3.24 3.61 1.64
CA ASN A 26 3.73 2.82 0.52
C ASN A 26 4.14 1.38 0.89
N ASN A 27 4.26 1.06 2.18
CA ASN A 27 4.57 -0.29 2.65
C ASN A 27 3.40 -1.26 2.64
N TRP A 28 2.16 -0.77 2.69
CA TRP A 28 1.00 -1.64 2.88
C TRP A 28 -0.03 -1.56 1.76
N PHE A 29 0.11 -0.63 0.80
CA PHE A 29 -0.71 -0.66 -0.42
C PHE A 29 -0.02 -0.10 -1.67
N SER A 30 -0.66 -0.35 -2.82
CA SER A 30 -0.41 0.39 -4.06
C SER A 30 -1.70 0.56 -4.87
N THR A 31 -1.71 1.54 -5.78
CA THR A 31 -2.79 1.77 -6.74
C THR A 31 -2.29 1.60 -8.17
N HIS A 32 -3.19 1.16 -9.05
CA HIS A 32 -2.90 0.82 -10.43
C HIS A 32 -3.82 1.61 -11.37
N ALA A 33 -3.36 1.86 -12.60
CA ALA A 33 -4.07 2.71 -13.57
C ALA A 33 -5.44 2.15 -14.00
N ASP A 34 -5.64 0.84 -13.87
CA ASP A 34 -6.90 0.15 -14.15
C ASP A 34 -7.90 0.24 -12.99
N GLY A 35 -7.56 0.91 -11.88
CA GLY A 35 -8.37 0.99 -10.68
C GLY A 35 -8.17 -0.17 -9.71
N THR A 36 -7.17 -1.03 -9.93
CA THR A 36 -6.79 -2.05 -8.95
C THR A 36 -6.07 -1.41 -7.76
N VAL A 37 -6.49 -1.78 -6.56
CA VAL A 37 -5.82 -1.47 -5.29
C VAL A 37 -5.29 -2.79 -4.72
N VAL A 38 -4.03 -2.80 -4.30
CA VAL A 38 -3.41 -3.99 -3.69
C VAL A 38 -3.11 -3.69 -2.23
N LEU A 39 -3.57 -4.53 -1.31
CA LEU A 39 -3.14 -4.52 0.09
C LEU A 39 -2.06 -5.57 0.30
N TYR A 40 -0.98 -5.18 0.96
CA TYR A 40 0.24 -5.95 1.07
C TYR A 40 0.44 -6.56 2.48
N PRO A 41 0.99 -7.79 2.57
CA PRO A 41 1.34 -8.42 3.83
C PRO A 41 2.60 -7.79 4.42
N MET A 42 2.56 -7.45 5.71
CA MET A 42 3.70 -6.82 6.41
C MET A 42 4.33 -7.72 7.45
N ALA A 43 5.67 -7.73 7.49
CA ALA A 43 6.43 -8.58 8.42
C ALA A 43 6.20 -8.17 9.87
N THR A 44 6.16 -6.86 10.14
CA THR A 44 6.10 -6.34 11.51
C THR A 44 4.64 -6.21 12.00
N PRO A 45 4.22 -6.92 13.07
CA PRO A 45 2.82 -6.89 13.53
C PRO A 45 2.31 -5.51 13.93
N SER A 46 3.15 -4.67 14.55
CA SER A 46 2.75 -3.31 14.94
C SER A 46 2.37 -2.46 13.72
N ARG A 47 3.06 -2.65 12.60
CA ARG A 47 2.77 -1.94 11.35
C ARG A 47 1.49 -2.41 10.68
N ARG A 48 1.07 -3.66 10.85
CA ARG A 48 -0.21 -4.19 10.32
C ARG A 48 -1.42 -3.38 10.80
N ARG A 49 -1.31 -2.71 11.95
CA ARG A 49 -2.34 -1.82 12.50
C ARG A 49 -2.39 -0.43 11.85
N GLU A 50 -1.35 -0.06 11.09
CA GLU A 50 -1.28 1.20 10.33
C GLU A 50 -2.12 1.12 9.03
N ARG A 51 -2.40 -0.10 8.55
CA ARG A 51 -3.16 -0.37 7.33
C ARG A 51 -4.64 -0.08 7.54
N ASP A 52 -5.18 0.80 6.71
CA ASP A 52 -6.62 0.93 6.52
C ASP A 52 -7.13 -0.31 5.75
N ARG A 53 -8.02 -1.09 6.38
CA ARG A 53 -8.57 -2.30 5.77
C ARG A 53 -9.68 -1.98 4.77
N ASP A 54 -10.28 -0.81 4.89
CA ASP A 54 -11.37 -0.32 4.04
C ASP A 54 -10.84 0.78 3.10
N LEU A 55 -9.57 0.67 2.69
CA LEU A 55 -8.87 1.66 1.87
C LEU A 55 -9.60 1.91 0.55
N ASP A 56 -10.23 0.90 -0.03
CA ASP A 56 -11.03 1.04 -1.24
C ASP A 56 -12.17 2.05 -1.03
N GLU A 57 -12.96 1.89 0.03
CA GLU A 57 -14.01 2.85 0.38
C GLU A 57 -13.44 4.23 0.70
N THR A 58 -12.30 4.28 1.41
CA THR A 58 -11.59 5.54 1.70
C THR A 58 -11.20 6.27 0.42
N LEU A 59 -10.64 5.57 -0.56
CA LEU A 59 -10.26 6.13 -1.86
C LEU A 59 -11.50 6.57 -2.65
N GLU A 60 -12.59 5.79 -2.63
CA GLU A 60 -13.84 6.18 -3.28
C GLU A 60 -14.44 7.47 -2.71
N ARG A 61 -14.40 7.65 -1.37
CA ARG A 61 -14.82 8.91 -0.72
C ARG A 61 -13.97 10.11 -1.17
N HIS A 62 -12.72 9.88 -1.55
CA HIS A 62 -11.83 10.90 -2.12
C HIS A 62 -11.99 11.08 -3.64
N GLY A 63 -12.96 10.40 -4.27
CA GLY A 63 -13.29 10.56 -5.69
C GLY A 63 -12.45 9.69 -6.63
N PHE A 64 -11.67 8.74 -6.10
CA PHE A 64 -10.99 7.75 -6.92
C PHE A 64 -11.96 6.63 -7.31
N LYS A 65 -11.72 6.00 -8.48
CA LYS A 65 -12.49 4.84 -8.92
C LYS A 65 -11.73 3.56 -8.61
N VAL A 66 -12.16 2.85 -7.58
CA VAL A 66 -11.66 1.50 -7.29
C VAL A 66 -12.46 0.50 -8.10
N ARG A 67 -11.78 -0.44 -8.75
CA ARG A 67 -12.40 -1.49 -9.56
C ARG A 67 -12.20 -2.87 -8.97
N GLN A 68 -11.10 -3.06 -8.26
CA GLN A 68 -10.73 -4.32 -7.68
C GLN A 68 -9.85 -4.07 -6.47
N LEU A 69 -10.16 -4.73 -5.36
CA LEU A 69 -9.28 -4.87 -4.21
C LEU A 69 -8.60 -6.24 -4.26
N VAL A 70 -7.28 -6.26 -4.34
CA VAL A 70 -6.46 -7.46 -4.21
C VAL A 70 -5.86 -7.45 -2.82
N ASP A 71 -6.47 -8.23 -1.91
CA ASP A 71 -6.00 -8.36 -0.54
C ASP A 71 -5.03 -9.55 -0.41
N LEU A 72 -3.74 -9.26 -0.25
CA LEU A 72 -2.69 -10.24 -0.02
C LEU A 72 -2.35 -10.42 1.47
N THR A 73 -3.08 -9.78 2.38
CA THR A 73 -2.74 -9.73 3.80
C THR A 73 -2.86 -11.08 4.50
N ALA A 74 -3.67 -11.99 3.97
CA ALA A 74 -3.78 -13.37 4.47
C ALA A 74 -2.45 -14.13 4.40
N LEU A 75 -1.53 -13.75 3.51
CA LEU A 75 -0.20 -14.35 3.41
C LEU A 75 0.66 -14.15 4.67
N GLU A 76 0.29 -13.18 5.52
CA GLU A 76 0.92 -12.97 6.84
C GLU A 76 0.76 -14.19 7.77
N LEU A 77 -0.24 -15.05 7.52
CA LEU A 77 -0.46 -16.29 8.29
C LEU A 77 0.55 -17.40 7.95
N ASP A 78 1.16 -17.31 6.76
CA ASP A 78 2.14 -18.28 6.25
C ASP A 78 3.57 -17.72 6.29
N ASP A 79 3.81 -16.66 7.09
CA ASP A 79 5.09 -15.94 7.15
C ASP A 79 5.60 -15.43 5.80
N ARG A 80 4.67 -15.08 4.89
CA ARG A 80 4.98 -14.52 3.57
C ARG A 80 4.70 -13.03 3.52
N TYR A 81 5.72 -12.27 3.13
CA TYR A 81 5.74 -10.81 3.23
C TYR A 81 6.12 -10.14 1.90
N LEU A 82 5.56 -8.96 1.67
CA LEU A 82 5.88 -8.09 0.55
C LEU A 82 5.50 -6.68 0.99
N GLU A 83 6.41 -5.93 1.63
CA GLU A 83 6.12 -4.58 2.14
C GLU A 83 6.04 -3.50 1.03
N GLY A 84 5.13 -3.73 0.08
CA GLY A 84 4.72 -2.82 -0.97
C GLY A 84 5.85 -2.20 -1.76
N THR A 85 5.65 -0.98 -2.23
CA THR A 85 6.65 -0.23 -3.01
C THR A 85 7.83 0.26 -2.16
N GLY A 86 7.84 -0.05 -0.85
CA GLY A 86 9.02 0.06 -0.01
C GLY A 86 10.08 -1.01 -0.29
N SER A 87 9.70 -2.14 -0.91
CA SER A 87 10.61 -3.24 -1.29
C SER A 87 10.44 -3.73 -2.74
N LEU A 88 9.52 -3.10 -3.46
CA LEU A 88 9.11 -3.42 -4.83
C LEU A 88 9.24 -2.18 -5.72
N VAL A 89 9.85 -2.32 -6.89
CA VAL A 89 9.86 -1.30 -7.95
C VAL A 89 9.11 -1.85 -9.16
N ILE A 90 8.06 -1.15 -9.59
CA ILE A 90 7.19 -1.60 -10.68
C ILE A 90 7.51 -0.86 -11.98
N ASP A 91 8.00 -1.59 -12.98
CA ASP A 91 8.14 -1.12 -14.36
C ASP A 91 6.84 -1.41 -15.12
N ARG A 92 5.93 -0.41 -15.11
CA ARG A 92 4.61 -0.51 -15.76
C ARG A 92 4.72 -0.71 -17.28
N PRO A 93 5.54 0.07 -18.03
CA PRO A 93 5.67 -0.13 -19.48
C PRO A 93 6.13 -1.53 -19.90
N ARG A 94 7.02 -2.16 -19.12
CA ARG A 94 7.54 -3.50 -19.42
C ARG A 94 6.76 -4.63 -18.76
N ASN A 95 5.77 -4.30 -17.92
CA ASN A 95 5.03 -5.26 -17.11
C ASN A 95 5.96 -6.16 -16.27
N VAL A 96 6.98 -5.56 -15.65
CA VAL A 96 7.95 -6.23 -14.78
C VAL A 96 7.93 -5.57 -13.41
N ALA A 97 8.12 -6.36 -12.36
CA ALA A 97 8.37 -5.82 -11.02
C ALA A 97 9.66 -6.40 -10.46
N PHE A 98 10.49 -5.54 -9.89
CA PHE A 98 11.74 -5.88 -9.25
C PHE A 98 11.56 -5.85 -7.74
N ALA A 99 11.90 -6.95 -7.07
CA ALA A 99 11.79 -7.08 -5.63
C ALA A 99 13.14 -7.50 -5.05
N ALA A 100 13.52 -6.91 -3.92
CA ALA A 100 14.72 -7.34 -3.19
C ALA A 100 14.33 -8.33 -2.11
N LEU A 101 14.84 -9.58 -2.19
CA LEU A 101 14.59 -10.59 -1.17
C LEU A 101 15.14 -10.14 0.18
N SER A 102 14.30 -10.22 1.21
CA SER A 102 14.63 -9.77 2.56
C SER A 102 13.63 -10.36 3.57
N PRO A 103 13.83 -10.18 4.88
CA PRO A 103 12.80 -10.52 5.88
C PRO A 103 11.44 -9.83 5.67
N ARG A 104 11.37 -8.80 4.82
CA ARG A 104 10.16 -8.04 4.50
C ARG A 104 9.60 -8.36 3.11
N THR A 105 10.26 -9.27 2.38
CA THR A 105 9.99 -9.61 0.98
C THR A 105 10.45 -11.05 0.71
N THR A 106 9.52 -12.01 0.77
CA THR A 106 9.80 -13.46 0.85
C THR A 106 9.07 -14.27 -0.20
#